data_AF-M1CW20-F1
#
_entry.id   AF-M1CW20-F1
#
_cell.length_a   1.000
_cell.length_b   1.000
_cell.length_c   1.000
_cell.angle_alpha   90.00
_cell.angle_beta   90.00
_cell.angle_gamma   90.00
#
_symmetry.space_group_name_H-M   'P 1'
#
loop_
_entity.id
_entity.type
_entity.pdbx_description
1 polymer ?
#
loop_
_entity_poly.entity_id
_entity_poly.type
_entity_poly.pdbx_seq_one_letter_code
_entity_poly.pdbx_strand_id
1 'polypeptide(L)'
;MQHSKASKSGEGTLYGAKITGGGSGGTVCVIGRNSLKSSEQILEIQRRYKAATGYLPILFEGSSPGAGRFGYLKIHRRNPPKQN
;
A
#
# COMPACT_ATOMS: atom_id res chain seq x y z
N MET A 1 -4.50 13.21 24.97
CA MET A 1 -4.59 12.20 23.88
C MET A 1 -4.75 10.84 24.51
N GLN A 2 -5.98 10.34 24.53
CA GLN A 2 -6.32 9.10 25.23
C GLN A 2 -5.94 7.94 24.31
N HIS A 3 -4.88 7.20 24.65
CA HIS A 3 -4.59 5.92 24.02
C HIS A 3 -5.79 5.01 24.29
N SER A 4 -6.58 4.76 23.25
CA SER A 4 -7.74 3.88 23.32
C SER A 4 -7.32 2.53 23.89
N LYS A 5 -7.99 2.13 24.98
CA LYS A 5 -7.92 0.81 25.61
C LYS A 5 -7.72 -0.28 24.55
N ALA A 6 -6.71 -1.12 24.75
CA ALA A 6 -6.56 -2.35 23.99
C ALA A 6 -7.86 -3.17 24.14
N SER A 7 -8.66 -3.22 23.08
CA SER A 7 -9.84 -4.05 23.02
C SER A 7 -9.40 -5.51 23.04
N LYS A 8 -9.52 -6.18 24.19
CA LYS A 8 -9.49 -7.64 24.26
C LYS A 8 -10.76 -8.19 23.64
N SER A 9 -10.72 -8.57 22.36
CA SER A 9 -11.70 -9.49 21.77
C SER A 9 -11.18 -10.08 20.45
N GLY A 10 -10.59 -11.29 20.53
CA GLY A 10 -10.13 -12.07 19.38
C GLY A 10 -8.87 -11.52 18.71
N GLU A 11 -8.01 -12.39 18.17
CA GLU A 11 -6.92 -11.94 17.32
C GLU A 11 -7.48 -11.13 16.14
N GLY A 12 -7.33 -9.80 16.21
CA GLY A 12 -7.65 -8.92 15.09
C GLY A 12 -6.83 -9.34 13.87
N THR A 13 -7.44 -9.27 12.69
CA THR A 13 -6.77 -9.61 11.44
C THR A 13 -5.97 -8.45 10.85
N LEU A 14 -6.16 -7.23 11.36
CA LEU A 14 -5.30 -6.07 11.08
C LEU A 14 -4.37 -5.84 12.28
N TYR A 15 -3.07 -5.79 12.00
CA TYR A 15 -2.01 -5.71 13.00
C TYR A 15 -1.56 -4.28 13.28
N GLY A 16 -1.66 -3.40 12.29
CA GLY A 16 -1.30 -2.00 12.45
C GLY A 16 -1.50 -1.19 11.18
N ALA A 17 -1.43 0.13 11.32
CA ALA A 17 -1.54 1.06 10.21
C ALA A 17 -0.68 2.30 10.44
N LYS A 18 -0.18 2.91 9.36
CA LYS A 18 0.56 4.17 9.39
C LYS A 18 0.41 4.92 8.07
N ILE A 19 0.41 6.26 8.13
CA ILE A 19 0.56 7.08 6.92
C ILE A 19 1.89 6.75 6.21
N THR A 20 1.91 6.86 4.89
CA THR A 20 3.11 6.69 4.06
C THR A 20 3.39 7.97 3.28
N GLY A 21 4.63 8.46 3.33
CA GLY A 21 5.03 9.74 2.72
C GLY A 21 5.07 10.89 3.74
N GLY A 22 4.97 12.13 3.26
CA GLY A 22 5.16 13.34 4.07
C GLY A 22 3.95 13.80 4.91
N GLY A 23 2.74 13.28 4.66
CA GLY A 23 1.52 13.65 5.38
C GLY A 23 0.67 14.72 4.68
N SER A 24 -0.23 15.37 5.43
CA SER A 24 -1.24 16.34 4.94
C SER A 24 -2.25 15.78 3.94
N GLY A 25 -2.44 14.46 3.97
CA GLY A 25 -3.26 13.71 3.02
C GLY A 25 -2.53 12.43 2.60
N GLY A 26 -2.90 11.90 1.43
CA GLY A 26 -2.20 10.77 0.80
C GLY A 26 -2.70 9.40 1.23
N THR A 27 -1.75 8.49 1.51
CA THR A 27 -2.02 7.06 1.65
C THR A 27 -1.70 6.56 3.06
N VAL A 28 -2.53 5.62 3.53
CA VAL A 28 -2.28 4.85 4.76
C VAL A 28 -1.94 3.42 4.35
N CYS A 29 -0.81 2.92 4.83
CA CYS A 29 -0.47 1.51 4.76
C CYS A 29 -1.07 0.79 5.96
N VAL A 30 -1.78 -0.31 5.70
CA VAL A 30 -2.35 -1.18 6.73
C VAL A 30 -1.71 -2.56 6.57
N ILE A 31 -1.22 -3.12 7.67
CA ILE A 31 -0.63 -4.46 7.72
C ILE A 31 -1.62 -5.38 8.42
N GLY A 32 -1.89 -6.53 7.82
CA GLY A 32 -2.79 -7.54 8.37
C GLY A 32 -2.53 -8.91 7.79
N ARG A 33 -3.28 -9.90 8.29
CA ARG A 33 -3.30 -11.26 7.77
C ARG A 33 -3.78 -11.26 6.33
N ASN A 34 -3.18 -12.07 5.46
CA ASN A 34 -3.76 -12.31 4.13
C ASN A 34 -4.99 -13.24 4.27
N SER A 35 -6.17 -12.66 4.44
CA SER A 35 -7.42 -13.39 4.67
C SER A 35 -8.63 -12.57 4.24
N LEU A 36 -9.71 -13.24 3.85
CA LEU A 36 -10.98 -12.59 3.47
C LEU A 36 -11.48 -11.63 4.56
N LYS A 37 -11.37 -12.02 5.83
CA LYS A 37 -11.76 -11.19 6.97
C LYS A 37 -10.99 -9.86 7.02
N SER A 38 -9.70 -9.86 6.66
CA SER A 38 -8.92 -8.62 6.57
C SER A 38 -9.45 -7.73 5.45
N SER A 39 -9.71 -8.29 4.27
CA SER A 39 -10.22 -7.54 3.12
C SER A 39 -11.59 -6.91 3.43
N GLU A 40 -12.49 -7.65 4.08
CA GLU A 40 -13.78 -7.13 4.56
C GLU A 40 -13.63 -5.95 5.52
N GLN A 41 -12.69 -6.03 6.47
CA GLN A 41 -12.41 -4.94 7.40
C GLN A 41 -11.85 -3.70 6.69
N ILE A 42 -11.00 -3.87 5.67
CA ILE A 42 -10.49 -2.75 4.87
C ILE A 42 -11.62 -2.09 4.05
N LEU A 43 -12.51 -2.88 3.45
CA LEU A 43 -13.69 -2.36 2.75
C LEU A 43 -14.63 -1.60 3.69
N GLU A 44 -14.80 -2.07 4.92
CA GLU A 44 -15.57 -1.36 5.94
C GLU A 44 -14.94 0.00 6.30
N ILE A 45 -13.61 0.06 6.44
CA ILE A 45 -12.90 1.33 6.65
C ILE A 45 -13.11 2.28 5.47
N GLN A 46 -13.02 1.79 4.23
CA GLN A 46 -13.26 2.57 3.02
C GLN A 46 -14.69 3.15 2.98
N ARG A 47 -15.71 2.34 3.30
CA ARG A 47 -17.11 2.78 3.36
C ARG A 47 -17.33 3.84 4.44
N ARG A 48 -16.79 3.64 5.64
CA ARG A 48 -16.87 4.62 6.74
C ARG A 48 -16.19 5.93 6.38
N TYR A 49 -15.03 5.88 5.73
CA TYR A 49 -14.33 7.08 5.29
C TYR A 49 -15.14 7.86 4.25
N LYS A 50 -15.75 7.16 3.27
CA LYS A 50 -16.65 7.77 2.28
C LYS A 50 -17.87 8.42 2.94
N ALA A 51 -18.49 7.76 3.90
CA ALA A 51 -19.63 8.31 4.62
C ALA A 51 -19.25 9.58 5.42
N ALA A 52 -18.06 9.59 6.04
CA ALA A 52 -17.62 10.71 6.87
C ALA A 52 -17.10 11.92 6.07
N THR A 53 -16.52 11.70 4.88
CA THR A 53 -15.77 12.74 4.14
C THR A 53 -16.33 13.05 2.75
N GLY A 54 -17.20 12.19 2.22
CA GLY A 54 -17.63 12.26 0.83
C GLY A 54 -16.58 11.77 -0.18
N TYR A 55 -15.38 11.37 0.25
CA TYR A 55 -14.32 10.85 -0.63
C TYR A 55 -14.21 9.33 -0.55
N LEU A 56 -14.17 8.63 -1.69
CA LEU A 56 -13.99 7.17 -1.73
C LEU A 56 -12.51 6.89 -2.01
N PRO A 57 -11.71 6.49 -1.00
CA PRO A 57 -10.28 6.28 -1.20
C PRO A 57 -10.03 5.06 -2.08
N ILE A 58 -8.99 5.14 -2.92
CA ILE A 58 -8.54 4.02 -3.75
C ILE A 58 -7.92 2.95 -2.83
N LEU A 59 -8.33 1.70 -3.01
CA LEU A 59 -7.73 0.56 -2.35
C LEU A 59 -6.64 -0.04 -3.24
N PHE A 60 -5.41 -0.07 -2.73
CA PHE A 60 -4.29 -0.78 -3.37
C PHE A 60 -4.11 -2.13 -2.68
N GLU A 61 -4.20 -3.21 -3.45
CA GLU A 61 -3.98 -4.59 -2.98
C GLU A 61 -3.02 -5.32 -3.92
N GLY A 62 -2.28 -6.27 -3.36
CA GLY A 62 -1.28 -7.05 -4.09
C GLY A 62 0.10 -6.39 -4.13
N SER A 63 1.02 -7.08 -4.80
CA SER A 63 2.38 -6.60 -5.04
C SER A 63 2.74 -6.74 -6.51
N SER A 64 3.52 -5.79 -7.02
CA SER A 64 4.06 -5.84 -8.38
C SER A 64 5.47 -6.45 -8.39
N PRO A 65 5.94 -6.96 -9.54
CA PRO A 65 7.36 -7.28 -9.71
C PRO A 65 8.24 -6.06 -9.39
N GLY A 66 9.26 -6.26 -8.56
CA GLY A 66 10.31 -5.25 -8.36
C GLY A 66 11.19 -5.12 -9.61
N ALA A 67 11.96 -4.02 -9.71
CA ALA A 67 12.78 -3.70 -10.88
C ALA A 67 13.69 -4.86 -11.33
N GLY A 68 14.28 -5.62 -10.39
CA GLY A 68 15.11 -6.78 -10.72
C GLY A 68 14.35 -7.92 -11.42
N ARG A 69 13.07 -8.14 -11.07
CA ARG A 69 12.21 -9.15 -11.72
C ARG A 69 11.58 -8.62 -13.01
N PHE A 70 11.26 -7.33 -13.04
CA PHE A 70 10.69 -6.68 -14.22
C PHE A 70 11.71 -6.57 -15.37
N GLY A 71 13.00 -6.40 -15.05
CA GLY A 71 14.08 -6.27 -16.02
C GLY A 71 14.45 -4.81 -16.30
N TYR A 72 15.39 -4.61 -17.22
CA TYR A 72 15.90 -3.29 -17.59
C TYR A 72 16.34 -3.23 -19.06
N LEU A 73 16.32 -2.03 -19.64
CA LEU A 73 16.92 -1.77 -20.95
C LEU A 73 18.41 -1.49 -20.78
N LYS A 74 19.27 -2.24 -21.47
CA LYS A 74 20.71 -2.02 -21.47
C LYS A 74 21.13 -1.22 -22.71
N ILE A 75 21.51 0.04 -22.48
CA ILE A 75 21.97 0.94 -23.55
C ILE A 75 23.47 0.69 -23.79
N HIS A 76 23.84 0.40 -25.03
CA HIS A 76 25.24 0.26 -25.44
C HIS A 76 25.65 1.44 -26.33
N ARG A 77 26.83 2.01 -26.11
CA ARG A 77 27.40 3.01 -27.03
C ARG A 77 27.78 2.32 -28.34
N ARG A 78 27.39 2.92 -29.46
CA ARG A 78 27.82 2.47 -30.80
C ARG A 78 29.25 2.96 -31.00
N ASN A 79 30.21 2.05 -31.18
CA ASN A 79 31.57 2.45 -31.56
C ASN A 79 31.53 2.99 -33.00
N PRO A 80 32.18 4.13 -33.28
CA PRO A 80 32.34 4.59 -34.65
C PRO A 80 33.14 3.55 -35.46
N PRO A 81 32.85 3.39 -36.77
CA PRO A 81 33.61 2.48 -37.61
C PRO A 81 35.09 2.89 -37.62
N LYS A 82 36.00 1.91 -37.52
CA LYS A 82 37.44 2.17 -37.68
C LYS A 82 37.69 2.66 -39.11
N GLN A 83 38.32 3.82 -39.25
CA GLN A 83 38.87 4.25 -40.53
C GLN A 83 40.15 3.43 -40.78
N ASN A 84 40.17 2.69 -41.88
CA ASN A 84 41.36 2.02 -42.40
C ASN A 84 42.19 3.01 -43.19
#